data_AF-A0A534VUG8-F1
#
_entry.id   AF-A0A534VUG8-F1
#
_cell.length_a   1.000
_cell.length_b   1.000
_cell.length_c   1.000
_cell.angle_alpha   90.00
_cell.angle_beta   90.00
_cell.angle_gamma   90.00
#
_symmetry.space_group_name_H-M   'P 1'
#
loop_
_entity.id
_entity.type
_entity.pdbx_description
1 polymer ?
#
loop_
_entity_poly.entity_id
_entity_poly.type
_entity_poly.pdbx_seq_one_letter_code
_entity_poly.pdbx_strand_id
1 'polypeptide(L)'
;MRQPSILDVLRAVREVGPTHPEVRAWWYAPGQRVRLQGVLAGEEARDALEVVIETDGDGADLPRIAGDLADRLRRGRVAVRRHRGNAEERQLYRLLSRGKPVTLAESAPGDAGPRGGG
;
A
#
# COMPACT_ATOMS: atom_id res chain seq x y z
N MET A 1 11.98 17.84 12.00
CA MET A 1 10.88 17.93 11.02
C MET A 1 9.80 16.91 11.43
N ARG A 2 8.52 17.28 11.43
CA ARG A 2 7.44 16.36 11.85
C ARG A 2 7.07 15.43 10.70
N GLN A 3 7.13 14.12 10.92
CA GLN A 3 6.69 13.12 9.93
C GLN A 3 5.21 13.34 9.56
N PRO A 4 4.84 13.20 8.28
CA PRO A 4 3.44 13.29 7.85
C PRO A 4 2.62 12.18 8.51
N SER A 5 1.42 12.52 8.98
CA SER A 5 0.52 11.53 9.55
C SER A 5 -0.11 10.67 8.45
N ILE A 6 -0.62 9.48 8.80
CA ILE A 6 -1.32 8.61 7.86
C ILE A 6 -2.52 9.30 7.17
N LEU A 7 -3.15 10.27 7.84
CA LEU A 7 -4.24 11.08 7.27
C LEU A 7 -3.74 12.06 6.21
N ASP A 8 -2.56 12.64 6.40
CA ASP A 8 -1.92 13.49 5.39
C ASP A 8 -1.57 12.68 4.14
N VAL A 9 -1.06 11.45 4.33
CA VAL A 9 -0.77 10.52 3.25
C VAL A 9 -2.03 10.10 2.50
N LEU A 10 -3.10 9.74 3.22
CA LEU A 10 -4.40 9.41 2.63
C LEU A 10 -4.96 10.56 1.79
N ARG A 11 -4.86 11.80 2.30
CA ARG A 11 -5.30 12.98 1.56
C ARG A 11 -4.47 13.17 0.29
N ALA A 12 -3.14 13.14 0.40
CA ALA A 12 -2.26 13.28 -0.76
C ALA A 12 -2.54 12.22 -1.83
N VAL A 13 -2.69 10.95 -1.43
CA VAL A 13 -3.03 9.85 -2.36
C VAL A 13 -4.39 10.06 -3.02
N ARG A 14 -5.41 10.54 -2.29
CA ARG A 14 -6.72 10.85 -2.88
C ARG A 14 -6.66 11.97 -3.91
N GLU A 15 -5.80 12.96 -3.70
CA GLU A 15 -5.65 14.08 -4.62
C GLU A 15 -4.77 13.74 -5.84
N VAL A 16 -3.75 12.89 -5.67
CA VAL A 16 -2.82 12.46 -6.72
C VAL A 16 -3.41 11.32 -7.56
N GLY A 17 -4.16 10.41 -6.94
CA GLY A 17 -4.71 9.19 -7.55
C GLY A 17 -5.39 9.37 -8.91
N PRO A 18 -6.24 10.40 -9.13
CA PRO A 18 -6.87 10.64 -10.43
C PRO A 18 -5.89 10.94 -11.58
N THR A 19 -4.69 11.42 -11.27
CA THR A 19 -3.65 11.75 -12.26
C THR A 19 -2.87 10.51 -12.72
N HIS A 20 -2.92 9.44 -11.93
CA HIS A 20 -2.21 8.17 -12.20
C HIS A 20 -3.22 7.03 -12.32
N PRO A 21 -4.06 7.03 -13.38
CA PRO A 21 -5.14 6.07 -13.55
C PRO A 21 -4.67 4.62 -13.64
N GLU A 22 -3.42 4.38 -14.00
CA GLU A 22 -2.75 3.08 -14.06
C GLU A 22 -2.52 2.43 -12.68
N VAL A 23 -2.61 3.22 -11.60
CA VAL A 23 -2.49 2.72 -10.23
C VAL A 23 -3.84 2.20 -9.73
N ARG A 24 -3.93 0.89 -9.50
CA ARG A 24 -5.12 0.22 -8.97
C ARG A 24 -5.23 0.33 -7.46
N ALA A 25 -4.13 0.19 -6.76
CA ALA A 25 -4.13 0.24 -5.31
C ALA A 25 -2.92 0.98 -4.78
N TRP A 26 -3.16 1.74 -3.72
CA TRP A 26 -2.17 2.50 -3.00
C TRP A 26 -2.06 1.92 -1.60
N TRP A 27 -0.83 1.67 -1.18
CA TRP A 27 -0.50 1.02 0.06
C TRP A 27 0.51 1.86 0.81
N TYR A 28 0.33 1.98 2.12
CA TYR A 28 1.30 2.58 3.02
C TYR A 28 2.18 1.48 3.59
N ALA A 29 3.49 1.63 3.43
CA ALA A 29 4.47 0.78 4.09
C ALA A 29 5.01 1.54 5.30
N PRO A 30 4.67 1.14 6.54
CA PRO A 30 5.31 1.73 7.70
C PRO A 30 6.81 1.48 7.61
N GLY A 31 7.60 2.54 7.77
CA GLY A 31 9.01 2.41 8.11
C GLY A 31 9.08 1.77 9.49
N GLN A 32 9.28 0.45 9.53
CA GLN A 32 9.38 -0.36 10.73
C GLN A 32 8.06 -0.63 11.48
N ARG A 33 7.97 -1.84 12.07
CA ARG A 33 6.79 -2.36 12.76
C ARG A 33 6.32 -1.36 13.81
N VAL A 34 5.12 -0.81 13.64
CA VAL A 34 4.37 -0.25 14.77
C VAL A 34 4.10 -1.41 15.71
N ARG A 35 5.00 -1.69 16.65
CA ARG A 35 4.65 -2.50 17.81
C ARG A 35 3.84 -1.60 18.72
N LEU A 36 2.58 -1.97 18.93
CA LEU A 36 1.66 -1.37 19.91
C LEU A 36 2.15 -1.52 21.38
N GLN A 37 3.36 -2.04 21.61
CA GLN A 37 3.95 -2.24 22.93
C GLN A 37 5.45 -1.98 22.84
N GLY A 38 5.91 -0.99 23.60
CA GLY A 38 7.23 -0.40 23.50
C GLY A 38 8.38 -1.40 23.59
N VAL A 39 9.34 -1.23 22.67
CA VAL A 39 10.80 -1.35 22.81
C VAL A 39 11.36 -1.14 21.39
N LEU A 40 12.25 -0.15 21.24
CA LEU A 40 12.88 0.26 19.99
C LEU A 40 14.00 -0.73 19.60
N ALA A 41 14.03 -1.13 18.34
CA ALA A 41 15.17 -1.84 17.76
C ALA A 41 15.46 -1.30 16.35
N GLY A 42 16.64 -0.71 16.16
CA GLY A 42 17.31 -0.54 14.87
C GLY A 42 17.02 0.74 14.10
N GLU A 43 17.86 1.76 14.30
CA GLU A 43 17.84 3.05 13.59
C GLU A 43 18.41 2.97 12.15
N GLU A 44 17.64 2.49 11.17
CA GLU A 44 18.05 2.63 9.75
C GLU A 44 16.91 3.05 8.79
N ALA A 45 15.79 3.56 9.30
CA ALA A 45 14.74 4.15 8.46
C ALA A 45 14.63 5.66 8.72
N ARG A 46 15.61 6.44 8.27
CA ARG A 46 15.55 7.90 8.43
C ARG A 46 15.04 8.58 7.14
N ASP A 47 13.85 9.17 7.28
CA ASP A 47 13.29 10.33 6.58
C ASP A 47 12.50 10.19 5.28
N ALA A 48 12.35 9.00 4.69
CA ALA A 48 11.48 8.82 3.51
C ALA A 48 10.16 8.12 3.85
N LEU A 49 9.03 8.76 3.52
CA LEU A 49 7.71 8.10 3.51
C LEU A 49 7.68 7.09 2.36
N GLU A 50 7.36 5.83 2.65
CA GLU A 50 7.25 4.81 1.61
C GLU A 50 5.80 4.50 1.24
N VAL A 51 5.50 4.63 -0.04
CA VAL A 51 4.21 4.29 -0.64
C VAL A 51 4.43 3.17 -1.64
N VAL A 52 3.64 2.10 -1.51
CA VAL A 52 3.67 0.96 -2.42
C VAL A 52 2.45 1.06 -3.33
N ILE A 53 2.65 0.85 -4.63
CA ILE A 53 1.57 0.91 -5.62
C ILE A 53 1.39 -0.44 -6.30
N GLU A 54 0.15 -0.76 -6.61
CA GLU A 54 -0.22 -1.88 -7.48
C GLU A 54 -0.74 -1.30 -8.79
N THR A 55 -0.17 -1.73 -9.91
CA THR A 55 -0.46 -1.21 -11.25
C THR A 55 -0.90 -2.35 -12.16
N ASP A 56 -1.75 -2.06 -13.14
CA ASP A 56 -2.21 -3.07 -14.13
C ASP A 56 -1.11 -3.51 -15.11
N GLY A 57 0.04 -2.83 -15.11
CA GLY A 57 1.21 -3.18 -15.91
C GLY A 57 2.48 -2.46 -15.48
N ASP A 58 3.56 -2.66 -16.23
CA ASP A 58 4.89 -2.16 -15.90
C ASP A 58 5.18 -0.72 -16.34
N GLY A 59 4.17 0.01 -16.82
CA GLY A 59 4.32 1.35 -17.39
C GLY A 59 4.31 2.52 -16.38
N ALA A 60 4.11 2.26 -15.09
CA ALA A 60 4.01 3.34 -14.11
C ALA A 60 5.36 4.01 -13.84
N ASP A 61 5.39 5.34 -14.01
CA ASP A 61 6.54 6.21 -13.73
C ASP A 61 6.64 6.49 -12.22
N LEU A 62 7.39 5.62 -11.53
CA LEU A 62 7.56 5.71 -10.07
C LEU A 62 8.19 7.04 -9.62
N PRO A 63 9.24 7.56 -10.28
CA PRO A 63 9.78 8.89 -9.96
C PRO A 63 8.74 10.01 -10.07
N ARG A 64 7.90 10.01 -11.11
CA ARG A 64 6.84 11.02 -11.25
C ARG A 64 5.80 10.94 -10.14
N ILE A 65 5.33 9.73 -9.83
CA ILE A 65 4.36 9.50 -8.74
C ILE A 65 4.96 9.95 -7.39
N ALA A 66 6.24 9.66 -7.15
CA ALA A 66 6.94 10.09 -5.94
C ALA A 66 7.03 11.62 -5.83
N GLY A 67 7.31 12.30 -6.95
CA GLY A 67 7.33 13.76 -7.03
C GLY A 67 5.97 14.38 -6.71
N ASP A 68 4.91 13.90 -7.36
CA ASP A 68 3.55 14.41 -7.14
C ASP A 68 3.09 14.23 -5.68
N LEU A 69 3.41 13.09 -5.06
CA LEU A 69 3.13 12.85 -3.65
C LEU A 69 3.95 13.77 -2.73
N ALA A 70 5.24 13.97 -3.02
CA ALA A 70 6.09 14.86 -2.25
C ALA A 70 5.58 16.31 -2.30
N ASP A 71 5.14 16.76 -3.48
CA ASP A 71 4.56 18.10 -3.68
C ASP A 71 3.27 18.30 -2.89
N ARG A 72 2.40 17.28 -2.80
CA ARG A 72 1.16 17.37 -2.00
C ARG A 72 1.41 17.29 -0.50
N LEU A 73 2.33 16.44 -0.08
CA LEU A 73 2.71 16.34 1.33
C LEU A 73 3.47 17.57 1.81
N ARG A 74 4.06 18.34 0.88
CA ARG A 74 4.88 19.54 1.12
C ARG A 74 5.98 19.29 2.16
N ARG A 75 6.38 18.02 2.37
CA ARG A 75 7.22 17.56 3.47
C ARG A 75 7.90 16.24 3.15
N GLY A 76 9.22 16.22 3.25
CA GLY A 76 10.04 15.00 3.26
C GLY A 76 10.23 14.34 1.90
N ARG A 77 11.11 13.33 1.87
CA ARG A 77 11.30 12.48 0.69
C ARG A 77 10.18 11.44 0.66
N VAL A 78 9.62 11.19 -0.52
CA VAL A 78 8.66 10.09 -0.73
C VAL A 78 9.34 9.05 -1.60
N ALA A 79 9.35 7.81 -1.16
CA ALA A 79 9.79 6.66 -1.93
C ALA A 79 8.56 5.92 -2.44
N VAL A 80 8.51 5.64 -3.75
CA VAL A 80 7.44 4.87 -4.37
C VAL A 80 8.02 3.60 -4.98
N ARG A 81 7.40 2.46 -4.69
CA ARG A 81 7.77 1.18 -5.31
C ARG A 81 6.54 0.37 -5.70
N ARG A 82 6.74 -0.65 -6.54
CA ARG A 82 5.68 -1.59 -6.90
C ARG A 82 5.44 -2.63 -5.80
N HIS A 83 4.19 -3.07 -5.72
CA HIS A 83 3.76 -4.18 -4.87
C HIS A 83 4.38 -5.49 -5.37
N ARG A 84 4.98 -6.28 -4.48
CA ARG A 84 5.66 -7.54 -4.85
C ARG A 84 4.74 -8.76 -4.88
N GLY A 85 3.44 -8.58 -4.69
CA GLY A 85 2.49 -9.69 -4.63
C GLY A 85 2.78 -10.59 -3.43
N ASN A 86 2.88 -11.90 -3.68
CA ASN A 86 3.17 -12.90 -2.64
C ASN A 86 4.59 -12.81 -2.07
N ALA A 87 5.50 -12.08 -2.73
CA ALA A 87 6.84 -11.80 -2.21
C ALA A 87 6.89 -10.52 -1.36
N GLU A 88 5.73 -9.96 -0.98
CA GLU A 88 5.65 -8.82 -0.07
C GLU A 88 5.85 -9.30 1.37
N GLU A 89 7.05 -9.11 1.89
CA GLU A 89 7.43 -9.52 3.25
C GLU A 89 6.99 -8.50 4.31
N ARG A 90 6.61 -7.28 3.90
CA ARG A 90 6.22 -6.19 4.81
C ARG A 90 4.71 -6.10 4.93
N GLN A 91 4.24 -5.84 6.14
CA GLN A 91 2.84 -5.52 6.36
C GLN A 91 2.52 -4.17 5.72
N LEU A 92 1.62 -4.20 4.75
CA LEU A 92 1.14 -3.02 4.03
C LEU A 92 -0.28 -2.66 4.45
N TYR A 93 -0.56 -1.37 4.55
CA TYR A 93 -1.89 -0.86 4.88
C TYR A 93 -2.50 -0.23 3.64
N ARG A 94 -3.63 -0.78 3.18
CA ARG A 94 -4.32 -0.28 1.99
C ARG A 94 -4.90 1.10 2.26
N LEU A 95 -4.50 2.09 1.47
CA LEU A 95 -4.99 3.47 1.56
C LEU A 95 -6.15 3.72 0.62
N LEU A 96 -5.99 3.33 -0.64
CA LEU A 96 -6.97 3.60 -1.69
C LEU A 96 -6.96 2.47 -2.72
N SER A 97 -8.15 2.19 -3.27
CA SER A 97 -8.34 1.19 -4.31
C SER A 97 -9.24 1.76 -5.39
N ARG A 98 -8.87 1.54 -6.64
CA ARG A 98 -9.69 1.84 -7.80
C ARG A 98 -10.38 0.55 -8.23
N GLY A 99 -11.64 0.38 -7.83
CA GLY A 99 -12.44 -0.82 -8.09
C GLY A 99 -12.98 -1.46 -6.81
N LYS A 100 -14.01 -2.32 -6.95
CA LYS A 100 -14.65 -3.02 -5.82
C LYS A 100 -13.57 -3.72 -4.98
N PRO A 101 -13.70 -3.73 -3.64
CA PRO A 101 -12.79 -4.50 -2.80
C PRO A 101 -12.77 -5.94 -3.33
N VAL A 102 -11.59 -6.40 -3.74
CA VAL A 102 -11.35 -7.83 -3.87
C VAL A 102 -11.43 -8.35 -2.44
N THR A 103 -12.62 -8.79 -2.05
CA THR A 103 -12.76 -9.78 -1.00
C THR A 103 -11.84 -10.90 -1.42
N LEU A 104 -10.74 -11.12 -0.67
CA LEU A 104 -10.04 -12.39 -0.72
C LEU A 104 -11.14 -13.43 -0.54
N ALA A 105 -11.55 -14.08 -1.62
CA ALA A 105 -12.42 -15.23 -1.52
C ALA A 105 -11.63 -16.18 -0.63
N GLU A 106 -12.12 -16.35 0.60
CA GLU A 106 -11.86 -17.54 1.39
C GLU A 106 -11.87 -18.69 0.41
N SER A 107 -10.73 -19.38 0.28
CA SER A 107 -10.70 -20.68 -0.35
C SER A 107 -11.80 -21.48 0.33
N ALA A 108 -12.91 -21.67 -0.38
CA ALA A 108 -14.04 -22.44 0.11
C ALA A 108 -13.47 -23.78 0.60
N PRO A 109 -13.71 -24.19 1.86
CA PRO A 109 -13.54 -25.60 2.20
C PRO A 109 -14.48 -26.34 1.26
N GLY A 110 -13.91 -27.27 0.47
CA GLY A 110 -14.66 -28.05 -0.50
C GLY A 110 -15.85 -28.73 0.16
N ASP A 111 -17.02 -28.12 0.03
CA ASP A 111 -18.31 -28.76 0.25
C ASP A 111 -18.66 -29.49 -1.03
N ALA A 112 -18.45 -30.81 -1.00
CA ALA A 112 -19.13 -31.74 -1.86
C ALA A 112 -19.82 -32.79 -0.96
N GLY A 113 -20.94 -32.41 -0.36
CA GLY A 113 -22.01 -33.38 -0.07
C GLY A 113 -22.82 -33.70 -1.34
N PRO A 114 -23.93 -34.48 -1.26
CA PRO A 114 -24.16 -35.70 -0.48
C PRO A 114 -24.90 -36.84 -1.26
N ARG A 115 -24.89 -38.06 -0.70
CA ARG A 115 -25.92 -39.16 -0.73
C ARG A 115 -26.32 -39.96 -2.00
N GLY A 116 -26.52 -41.27 -1.78
CA GLY A 116 -27.36 -42.22 -2.54
C GLY A 116 -26.55 -43.42 -3.06
N GLY A 117 -26.78 -44.71 -2.73
CA GLY A 117 -28.04 -45.42 -2.50
C GLY A 117 -28.32 -46.31 -3.72
N GLY A 118 -27.91 -47.58 -3.69
CA GLY A 118 -28.11 -48.59 -4.73
C GLY A 118 -27.41 -49.89 -4.39
#